data_AF-A0A354HF15-F1
#
_entry.id   AF-A0A354HF15-F1
#
_cell.length_a   1.000
_cell.length_b   1.000
_cell.length_c   1.000
_cell.angle_alpha   90.00
_cell.angle_beta   90.00
_cell.angle_gamma   90.00
#
_symmetry.space_group_name_H-M   'P 1'
#
loop_
_entity.id
_entity.type
_entity.pdbx_description
1 polymer ?
#
loop_
_entity_poly.entity_id
_entity_poly.type
_entity_poly.pdbx_seq_one_letter_code
_entity_poly.pdbx_strand_id
1 'polypeptide(L)'
;MIFKRTLSFITAAAFLVTALLSLASCRDSAEEDPDIGKNAAFTSVISGNPVTLDPQTCINDSSAQIISDVFRGLYRTIDGGETVPAMAESAD
;
A
#
# COMPACT_ATOMS: atom_id res chain seq x y z
N MET A 1 -55.40 2.95 -12.42
CA MET A 1 -54.21 3.82 -12.31
C MET A 1 -53.24 3.41 -11.18
N ILE A 2 -53.71 2.75 -10.11
CA ILE A 2 -52.90 2.30 -8.96
C ILE A 2 -51.94 1.13 -9.31
N PHE A 3 -52.40 0.18 -10.13
CA PHE A 3 -51.64 -1.03 -10.51
C PHE A 3 -50.37 -0.76 -11.35
N LYS A 4 -50.36 0.31 -12.17
CA LYS A 4 -49.18 0.73 -12.94
C LYS A 4 -48.10 1.36 -12.04
N ARG A 5 -48.51 2.05 -10.96
CA ARG A 5 -47.58 2.70 -10.03
C ARG A 5 -46.86 1.65 -9.20
N THR A 6 -47.58 0.68 -8.65
CA THR A 6 -46.99 -0.42 -7.85
C THR A 6 -46.01 -1.28 -8.67
N LEU A 7 -46.35 -1.61 -9.92
CA LEU A 7 -45.46 -2.36 -10.81
C LEU A 7 -44.15 -1.60 -11.12
N SER A 8 -44.23 -0.28 -11.31
CA SER A 8 -43.07 0.59 -11.54
C SER A 8 -42.15 0.71 -10.32
N PHE A 9 -42.69 0.71 -9.10
CA PHE A 9 -41.89 0.73 -7.87
C PHE A 9 -41.18 -0.60 -7.64
N ILE A 10 -41.82 -1.73 -7.96
CA ILE A 10 -41.22 -3.05 -7.83
C ILE A 10 -40.02 -3.21 -8.79
N THR A 11 -40.16 -2.75 -10.05
CA THR A 11 -39.04 -2.79 -11.01
C THR A 11 -37.89 -1.87 -10.62
N ALA A 12 -38.17 -0.69 -10.06
CA ALA A 12 -37.14 0.23 -9.58
C ALA A 12 -36.39 -0.33 -8.36
N ALA A 13 -37.10 -0.96 -7.43
CA ALA A 13 -36.51 -1.63 -6.27
C ALA A 13 -35.65 -2.83 -6.69
N ALA A 14 -36.12 -3.65 -7.64
CA ALA A 14 -35.36 -4.78 -8.16
C ALA A 14 -34.04 -4.34 -8.82
N PHE A 15 -34.07 -3.24 -9.58
CA PHE A 15 -32.87 -2.66 -10.22
C PHE A 15 -31.88 -2.10 -9.20
N LEU A 16 -32.37 -1.42 -8.16
CA LEU A 16 -31.53 -0.91 -7.07
C LEU A 16 -30.83 -2.05 -6.31
N VAL A 17 -31.56 -3.14 -6.03
CA VAL A 17 -31.00 -4.32 -5.36
C VAL A 17 -29.93 -4.98 -6.23
N THR A 18 -30.17 -5.17 -7.53
CA THR A 18 -29.14 -5.74 -8.43
C THR A 18 -27.91 -4.85 -8.55
N ALA A 19 -28.07 -3.53 -8.60
CA ALA A 19 -26.95 -2.59 -8.60
C ALA A 19 -26.13 -2.66 -7.30
N LEU A 20 -26.80 -2.75 -6.14
CA LEU A 20 -26.12 -2.87 -4.84
C LEU A 20 -25.38 -4.21 -4.68
N LEU A 21 -25.95 -5.32 -5.16
CA LEU A 21 -25.25 -6.61 -5.14
C LEU A 21 -24.02 -6.62 -6.07
N SER A 22 -24.06 -5.93 -7.21
CA SER A 22 -22.90 -5.84 -8.11
C SER A 22 -21.72 -5.08 -7.48
N LEU A 23 -22.00 -4.08 -6.63
CA LEU A 23 -20.98 -3.32 -5.88
C LEU A 23 -20.36 -4.15 -4.75
N ALA A 24 -21.11 -5.10 -4.17
CA ALA A 24 -20.60 -5.98 -3.11
C ALA A 24 -19.59 -7.02 -3.64
N SER A 25 -19.71 -7.44 -4.91
CA SER A 25 -18.76 -8.38 -5.55
C SER A 25 -17.45 -7.74 -6.01
N CYS A 26 -17.31 -6.41 -5.96
CA CYS A 26 -16.03 -5.72 -6.22
C CYS A 26 -15.16 -5.59 -4.96
N ARG A 27 -15.63 -6.09 -3.81
CA ARG A 27 -14.77 -6.21 -2.63
C ARG A 27 -13.86 -7.42 -2.82
N ASP A 28 -12.82 -7.21 -3.61
CA ASP A 28 -11.67 -8.09 -3.75
C ASP A 28 -11.11 -8.28 -2.34
N SER A 29 -11.51 -9.38 -1.71
CA SER A 29 -10.82 -9.87 -0.52
C SER A 29 -9.60 -10.55 -1.08
N ALA A 30 -8.63 -9.74 -1.52
CA ALA A 30 -7.30 -10.21 -1.79
C ALA A 30 -6.80 -10.79 -0.47
N GLU A 31 -6.96 -12.09 -0.29
CA GLU A 31 -6.09 -12.81 0.62
C GLU A 31 -4.69 -12.51 0.11
N GLU A 32 -3.95 -11.75 0.91
CA GLU A 32 -2.55 -11.47 0.67
C GLU A 32 -1.85 -12.82 0.70
N ASP A 33 -1.67 -13.44 -0.47
CA ASP A 33 -0.98 -14.69 -0.58
C ASP A 33 0.45 -14.45 -0.04
N PRO A 34 0.82 -15.11 1.08
CA PRO A 34 2.08 -14.86 1.76
C PRO A 34 3.31 -15.23 0.90
N ASP A 35 3.08 -15.89 -0.24
CA ASP A 35 4.09 -16.28 -1.21
C ASP A 35 4.13 -15.37 -2.45
N ILE A 36 3.27 -14.34 -2.54
CA ILE A 36 3.38 -13.31 -3.60
C ILE A 36 4.76 -12.65 -3.48
N GLY A 37 5.58 -12.84 -4.52
CA GLY A 37 6.93 -12.28 -4.57
C GLY A 37 8.05 -13.20 -4.08
N LYS A 38 7.77 -14.43 -3.62
CA LYS A 38 8.83 -15.43 -3.44
C LYS A 38 9.52 -15.71 -4.78
N ASN A 39 10.82 -15.44 -4.84
CA ASN A 39 11.67 -15.48 -6.05
C ASN A 39 11.46 -14.33 -7.05
N ALA A 40 10.69 -13.31 -6.71
CA ALA A 40 10.67 -12.09 -7.51
C ALA A 40 11.97 -11.30 -7.28
N ALA A 41 12.58 -10.84 -8.38
CA ALA A 41 13.69 -9.91 -8.33
C ALA A 41 13.14 -8.49 -8.45
N PHE A 42 13.45 -7.64 -7.47
CA PHE A 42 13.22 -6.20 -7.57
C PHE A 42 14.49 -5.53 -8.12
N THR A 43 14.33 -4.76 -9.20
CA THR A 43 15.42 -4.00 -9.81
C THR A 43 15.06 -2.51 -9.79
N SER A 44 15.93 -1.70 -9.20
CA SER A 44 15.81 -0.24 -9.19
C SER A 44 17.04 0.40 -9.84
N VAL A 45 16.82 1.57 -10.46
CA VAL A 45 17.92 2.42 -10.93
C VAL A 45 18.16 3.49 -9.87
N ILE A 46 19.40 3.58 -9.41
CA ILE A 46 19.85 4.64 -8.50
C ILE A 46 20.53 5.75 -9.30
N SER A 47 20.48 6.98 -8.78
CA SER A 47 20.94 8.20 -9.47
C SER A 47 22.44 8.24 -9.79
N GLY A 48 23.25 7.40 -9.16
CA GLY A 48 24.69 7.35 -9.35
C GLY A 48 25.34 6.21 -8.56
N ASN A 49 26.66 6.06 -8.73
CA ASN A 49 27.41 5.05 -8.00
C ASN A 49 27.48 5.42 -6.50
N PRO A 50 27.15 4.51 -5.56
CA PRO A 50 27.38 4.72 -4.14
C PRO A 50 28.86 4.97 -3.86
N VAL A 51 29.17 5.98 -3.04
CA VAL A 51 30.56 6.30 -2.66
C VAL A 51 31.03 5.37 -1.53
N THR A 52 30.13 5.10 -0.59
CA THR A 52 30.35 4.21 0.55
C THR A 52 29.05 3.50 0.94
N LEU A 53 29.14 2.37 1.63
CA LEU A 53 28.01 1.73 2.31
C LEU A 53 28.16 1.73 3.84
N ASP A 54 29.20 2.39 4.35
CA ASP A 54 29.37 2.65 5.77
C ASP A 54 28.45 3.82 6.17
N PRO A 55 27.43 3.58 7.03
CA PRO A 55 26.51 4.63 7.46
C PRO A 55 27.19 5.80 8.18
N GLN A 56 28.35 5.58 8.80
CA GLN A 56 29.05 6.61 9.57
C GLN A 56 29.78 7.64 8.69
N THR A 57 30.04 7.29 7.43
CA THR A 57 30.82 8.12 6.49
C THR A 57 30.00 8.52 5.24
N CYS A 58 28.72 8.22 5.21
CA CYS A 58 27.83 8.50 4.08
C CYS A 58 27.56 10.01 3.91
N ILE A 59 27.80 10.52 2.69
CA ILE A 59 27.62 11.94 2.35
C ILE A 59 26.78 12.18 1.08
N ASN A 60 26.38 11.14 0.37
CA ASN A 60 25.66 11.24 -0.90
C ASN A 60 24.38 10.40 -0.92
N ASP A 61 23.40 10.87 -1.69
CA ASP A 61 22.05 10.30 -1.71
C ASP A 61 22.01 8.86 -2.23
N SER A 62 22.81 8.52 -3.24
CA SER A 62 22.84 7.16 -3.79
C SER A 62 23.31 6.12 -2.78
N SER A 63 24.24 6.49 -1.88
CA SER A 63 24.64 5.64 -0.76
C SER A 63 23.56 5.60 0.32
N ALA A 64 22.97 6.74 0.65
CA ALA A 64 21.92 6.83 1.67
C ALA A 64 20.72 5.94 1.32
N GLN A 65 20.32 5.90 0.04
CA GLN A 65 19.22 5.07 -0.45
C GLN A 65 19.47 3.58 -0.21
N ILE A 66 20.66 3.08 -0.53
CA ILE A 66 21.00 1.67 -0.29
C ILE A 66 21.15 1.40 1.21
N ILE A 67 21.74 2.32 1.96
CA ILE A 67 21.89 2.17 3.41
C ILE A 67 20.52 2.07 4.10
N SER A 68 19.53 2.86 3.68
CA SER A 68 18.18 2.77 4.26
C SER A 68 17.46 1.45 3.97
N ASP A 69 17.82 0.76 2.89
CA ASP A 69 17.26 -0.55 2.55
C ASP A 69 17.88 -1.69 3.37
N VAL A 70 19.15 -1.55 3.76
CA VAL A 70 19.94 -2.63 4.39
C VAL A 70 20.07 -2.44 5.91
N PHE A 71 20.02 -1.21 6.41
CA PHE A 71 20.12 -0.88 7.84
C PHE A 71 18.81 -0.31 8.37
N ARG A 72 18.51 -0.55 9.65
CA ARG A 72 17.39 0.09 10.35
C ARG A 72 17.88 0.89 11.54
N GLY A 73 17.47 2.16 11.60
CA GLY A 73 17.64 3.01 12.77
C GLY A 73 16.57 2.74 13.83
N LEU A 74 16.64 3.51 14.93
CA LEU A 74 15.61 3.49 15.99
C LEU A 74 14.25 3.91 15.45
N TYR A 75 14.24 4.92 14.58
CA TYR A 75 13.09 5.48 13.90
C TYR A 75 13.30 5.45 12.40
N ARG A 76 12.21 5.52 11.64
CA ARG A 76 12.23 5.73 10.19
C ARG A 76 11.19 6.77 9.79
N THR A 77 11.44 7.40 8.66
CA THR A 77 10.47 8.29 8.02
C THR A 77 9.69 7.48 6.98
N ILE A 78 8.37 7.52 7.06
CA ILE A 78 7.48 6.90 6.05
C ILE A 78 7.05 7.92 5.00
N ASP A 79 6.42 7.42 3.94
CA ASP A 79 5.80 8.26 2.91
C ASP A 79 4.83 9.26 3.57
N GLY A 80 4.99 10.54 3.25
CA GLY A 80 4.29 11.64 3.92
C GLY A 80 5.11 12.37 4.99
N GLY A 81 6.32 11.91 5.30
CA GLY A 81 7.26 12.60 6.18
C GLY A 81 7.03 12.32 7.67
N GLU A 82 6.09 11.45 8.02
CA GLU A 82 5.86 11.03 9.40
C GLU A 82 7.02 10.16 9.90
N THR A 83 7.47 10.43 11.13
CA THR A 83 8.50 9.63 11.80
C THR A 83 7.83 8.60 12.69
N VAL A 84 8.11 7.32 12.43
CA VAL A 84 7.54 6.19 13.18
C VAL A 84 8.65 5.34 13.80
N PRO A 85 8.38 4.65 14.93
CA PRO A 85 9.32 3.69 15.50
C PRO A 85 9.69 2.62 14.47
N ALA A 86 10.97 2.23 14.47
CA ALA A 86 11.51 1.15 13.66
C ALA A 86 12.12 0.07 14.56
N MET A 87 13.39 0.22 14.96
CA MET A 87 14.00 -0.69 15.94
C MET A 87 13.64 -0.35 17.40
N ALA A 88 13.22 0.89 17.66
CA ALA A 88 12.74 1.29 18.97
C ALA A 88 11.25 0.92 19.14
N GLU A 89 10.85 0.65 20.38
CA GLU A 89 9.45 0.42 20.75
C GLU A 89 8.69 1.74 20.97
N SER A 90 9.36 2.73 21.58
CA SER A 90 8.82 4.06 21.91
C SER A 90 9.93 5.11 22.04
N ALA A 91 9.55 6.38 22.12
CA ALA A 91 10.43 7.53 22.39
C ALA A 91 10.10 8.04 23.79
N ASP A 92 10.41 7.24 24.81
CA ASP A 92 10.28 7.67 26.21
C ASP A 92 11.50 8.47 26.66
#